data_AF-A0A9P8Y973-F1
#
_entry.id   AF-A0A9P8Y973-F1
#
_cell.length_a   1.000
_cell.length_b   1.000
_cell.length_c   1.000
_cell.angle_alpha   90.00
_cell.angle_beta   90.00
_cell.angle_gamma   90.00
#
_symmetry.space_group_name_H-M   'P 1'
#
loop_
_entity.id
_entity.type
_entity.pdbx_description
1 polymer ?
#
loop_
_entity_poly.entity_id
_entity_poly.type
_entity_poly.pdbx_seq_one_letter_code
_entity_poly.pdbx_strand_id
1 'polypeptide(L)' 'MHRRERSQGINLGRKPVYLILEVNASGDLTGRNVLRGTICAIVSAGVRRGWVLFDQAEQSI' A
#
# COMPACT_ATOMS: atom_id res chain seq x y z
N MET A 1 21.58 21.75 7.75
CA MET A 1 21.12 20.45 8.27
C MET A 1 19.69 20.23 7.79
N HIS A 2 19.48 19.48 6.70
CA HIS A 2 18.11 19.20 6.21
C HIS A 2 17.44 18.21 7.17
N ARG A 3 16.42 18.69 7.89
CA ARG A 3 15.59 17.87 8.76
C ARG A 3 14.85 16.87 7.84
N ARG A 4 15.25 15.58 7.86
CA ARG A 4 14.43 14.52 7.29
C ARG A 4 13.14 14.48 8.10
N GLU A 5 12.04 14.89 7.50
CA GLU A 5 10.72 14.60 8.04
C GLU A 5 10.61 13.08 8.18
N ARG A 6 10.53 12.60 9.42
CA ARG A 6 10.21 11.20 9.67
C ARG A 6 8.77 11.02 9.22
N SER A 7 8.58 10.28 8.13
CA SER A 7 7.26 9.78 7.75
C SER A 7 6.67 9.05 8.96
N GLN A 8 5.56 9.58 9.47
CA GLN A 8 4.83 8.91 10.54
C GLN A 8 4.26 7.62 9.96
N GLY A 9 4.57 6.48 10.59
CA GLY A 9 3.99 5.20 10.20
C GLY A 9 2.48 5.22 10.42
N ILE A 10 1.71 4.64 9.49
CA ILE A 10 0.25 4.48 9.64
C ILE A 10 -0.02 3.22 10.45
N ASN A 11 -0.80 3.32 11.54
CA ASN A 11 -1.28 2.15 12.26
C ASN A 11 -2.54 1.59 11.58
N LEU A 12 -2.36 0.53 10.80
CA LEU A 12 -3.46 -0.12 10.06
C LEU A 12 -4.11 -1.26 10.88
N GLY A 13 -3.62 -1.56 12.09
CA GLY A 13 -4.06 -2.72 12.86
C GLY A 13 -3.92 -4.03 12.07
N ARG A 14 -4.83 -4.99 12.30
CA ARG A 14 -4.96 -6.23 11.50
C ARG A 14 -5.89 -6.06 10.29
N LYS A 15 -6.11 -4.83 9.83
CA LYS A 15 -7.01 -4.58 8.71
C LYS A 15 -6.28 -4.85 7.38
N PRO A 16 -6.99 -5.36 6.36
CA PRO A 16 -6.44 -5.44 5.02
C PRO A 16 -6.10 -4.04 4.50
N VAL A 17 -5.09 -3.98 3.65
CA VAL A 17 -4.68 -2.77 2.91
C VAL A 17 -5.20 -2.91 1.48
N TYR A 18 -5.59 -1.80 0.89
CA TYR A 18 -5.99 -1.74 -0.51
C TYR A 18 -5.03 -0.80 -1.24
N LEU A 19 -4.39 -1.31 -2.29
CA LEU A 19 -3.66 -0.49 -3.25
C LEU A 19 -4.57 -0.28 -4.46
N ILE A 20 -4.94 0.98 -4.70
CA ILE A 20 -5.81 1.37 -5.81
C ILE A 20 -4.93 2.06 -6.86
N LEU A 21 -4.88 1.52 -8.06
CA LEU A 21 -4.18 2.08 -9.22
C LEU A 21 -5.22 2.62 -10.19
N GLU A 22 -5.18 3.92 -10.44
CA GLU A 22 -6.11 4.61 -11.34
C GLU A 22 -5.36 5.14 -12.56
N VAL A 23 -5.90 4.89 -13.76
CA VAL A 23 -5.43 5.43 -15.03
C VAL A 23 -6.42 6.49 -15.47
N ASN A 24 -5.99 7.75 -15.40
CA ASN A 24 -6.78 8.89 -15.84
C ASN A 24 -6.27 9.37 -17.19
N ALA A 25 -7.13 9.39 -18.21
CA ALA A 25 -6.84 9.95 -19.52
C ALA A 25 -7.77 11.15 -19.73
N SER A 26 -7.19 12.33 -19.94
CA SER A 26 -7.96 13.58 -20.20
C SER A 26 -8.97 13.96 -19.11
N GLY A 27 -8.75 13.54 -17.86
CA GLY A 27 -9.65 13.80 -16.74
C GLY A 27 -10.69 12.71 -16.49
N ASP A 28 -10.82 11.74 -17.40
CA ASP A 28 -11.71 10.60 -17.25
C ASP A 28 -10.95 9.39 -16.69
N LEU A 29 -11.60 8.66 -15.78
CA LEU A 29 -11.09 7.39 -15.27
C LEU A 29 -11.28 6.33 -16.37
N THR A 30 -10.15 5.82 -16.87
CA THR A 30 -10.08 4.85 -17.97
C THR A 30 -9.50 3.50 -17.57
N GLY A 31 -9.03 3.39 -16.33
CA GLY A 31 -8.44 2.19 -15.75
C GLY A 31 -8.54 2.23 -14.23
N ARG A 32 -9.09 1.20 -13.57
CA ARG A 32 -8.92 1.01 -12.12
C ARG A 32 -8.56 -0.43 -11.79
N ASN A 33 -7.46 -0.60 -11.06
CA ASN A 33 -7.06 -1.87 -10.47
C ASN A 33 -7.01 -1.73 -8.95
N VAL A 34 -7.71 -2.61 -8.25
CA VAL A 34 -7.72 -2.68 -6.79
C VAL A 34 -7.03 -3.97 -6.35
N LEU A 35 -5.96 -3.82 -5.59
CA LEU A 35 -5.19 -4.92 -5.02
C LEU A 35 -5.43 -4.95 -3.52
N ARG A 36 -6.09 -6.00 -3.03
CA ARG A 36 -6.23 -6.24 -1.59
C ARG A 36 -4.99 -6.98 -1.11
N GLY A 37 -4.39 -6.49 -0.02
CA GLY A 37 -3.21 -7.07 0.56
C GLY A 37 -3.22 -7.09 2.07
N THR A 38 -2.37 -7.95 2.63
CA THR A 38 -2.16 -8.06 4.09
C THR A 38 -0.76 -7.58 4.43
N ILE A 39 -0.65 -6.70 5.42
CA ILE A 39 0.66 -6.32 5.97
C ILE A 39 1.17 -7.45 6.84
N CYS A 40 2.36 -7.94 6.50
CA CYS A 40 3.12 -8.86 7.31
C CYS A 40 4.43 -8.19 7.72
N ALA A 41 4.75 -8.19 9.00
CA ALA A 41 6.03 -7.69 9.50
C ALA A 41 6.81 -8.84 10.13
N ILE A 42 8.07 -9.01 9.70
CA ILE A 42 9.02 -9.83 10.44
C ILE A 42 9.82 -8.88 11.30
N VAL A 43 9.65 -8.98 12.62
CA VAL A 43 10.44 -8.22 13.58
C VAL A 43 11.47 -9.19 14.17
N SER A 44 12.71 -9.08 13.71
CA SER A 44 13.87 -9.75 14.32
C SER A 44 14.83 -8.71 14.90
N ALA A 45 15.77 -9.15 15.75
CA ALA A 45 16.73 -8.26 16.41
C ALA A 45 17.50 -7.43 15.36
N GLY A 46 17.17 -6.14 15.24
CA GLY A 46 17.83 -5.19 14.34
C GLY A 46 17.15 -4.95 12.98
N VAL A 47 16.13 -5.72 12.59
CA VAL A 47 15.43 -5.55 11.31
C VAL A 47 13.96 -5.23 11.53
N ARG A 48 13.54 -4.05 11.05
CA ARG A 48 12.14 -3.61 11.01
C ARG A 48 11.72 -3.48 9.54
N ARG A 49 11.43 -4.61 8.90
CA ARG A 49 10.89 -4.64 7.53
C ARG A 49 9.45 -5.18 7.57
N GLY A 50 8.54 -4.43 6.96
CA GLY A 50 7.19 -4.87 6.65
C GLY A 50 7.08 -5.13 5.16
N TRP A 51 6.34 -6.17 4.80
CA TRP A 51 5.97 -6.50 3.43
C TRP A 51 4.45 -6.47 3.32
N VAL A 52 3.93 -6.12 2.15
CA VAL A 52 2.51 -6.29 1.84
C VAL A 52 2.41 -7.39 0.80
N LEU A 53 1.63 -8.42 1.10
CA LEU A 53 1.32 -9.49 0.15
C LEU A 53 -0.06 -9.19 -0.42
N PHE A 54 -0.15 -9.05 -1.74
CA PHE A 54 -1.42 -8.90 -2.45
C PHE A 54 -1.84 -10.26 -2.99
N ASP A 55 -3.00 -10.75 -2.56
CA ASP A 55 -3.52 -12.08 -2.90
C ASP A 55 -4.79 -12.01 -3.76
N GLN A 56 -5.35 -10.81 -3.94
CA GLN A 56 -6.52 -10.55 -4.79
C GLN A 56 -6.28 -9.30 -5.63
N ALA A 57 -6.63 -9.39 -6.91
CA ALA A 57 -6.64 -8.29 -7.85
C ALA A 57 -8.03 -8.21 -8.47
N GLU A 58 -8.71 -7.09 -8.28
CA GLU A 58 -9.97 -6.77 -8.97
C GLU A 58 -9.69 -5.65 -9.95
N GLN A 59 -9.99 -5.90 -11.23
CA GLN A 59 -9.91 -4.89 -12.27
C GLN A 59 -11.32 -4.43 -12.62
N SER A 60 -11.52 -3.12 -12.60
CA SER A 60 -12.75 -2.46 -13.04
C SER A 60 -12.37 -1.31 -13.96
N ILE A 61 -13.00 -1.21 -15.14
CA ILE A 61 -12.84 -0.16 -16.18
C ILE A 61 -11.41 0.36 -16.26
#